data_AF-A0A1G4S3F2-F1
#
_entry.id   AF-A0A1G4S3F2-F1
#
_cell.length_a   1.000
_cell.length_b   1.000
_cell.length_c   1.000
_cell.angle_alpha   90.00
_cell.angle_beta   90.00
_cell.angle_gamma   90.00
#
_symmetry.space_group_name_H-M   'P 1'
#
loop_
_entity.id
_entity.type
_entity.pdbx_description
1 polymer ?
#
loop_
_entity_poly.entity_id
_entity_poly.type
_entity_poly.pdbx_seq_one_letter_code
_entity_poly.pdbx_strand_id
1 'polypeptide(L)'
;MKRIVCVLICALMIAGSITSCSGTEAASETTSLQTTYATGEDFTGYVLNPHVYPSLYEQNFDAGTKASFFSFCDALLSGADEFDCPDEVVYYTVLETISHECMPLAAFVVYDDISVKNGKGHIGYSIPHDEYMARADEFRNTVTSILNECIRPEYSDTSKAIALYVYFSEHYTYDDAATSDDFTGCSAYRLLTEHTGICQEIAPAYAYLLLQAGVDCTTCGSLNNVNDAHEWAFATIDGEYYHIDPTWALDDRDGLRYFGMTDDRRAEEGGWDKTVFNYGNANIFDSRGTYKAVSTRFEPLWSAVTCEADYDSDTVMYYSEGSDERKTFRY
;
A
#
# COMPACT_ATOMS: atom_id res chain seq x y z
N MET A 1 -10.59 10.28 -21.72
CA MET A 1 -10.36 11.67 -21.26
C MET A 1 -8.95 11.68 -20.67
N LYS A 2 -8.05 12.60 -21.08
CA LYS A 2 -6.70 12.63 -20.50
C LYS A 2 -6.80 13.25 -19.10
N ARG A 3 -6.67 12.45 -18.04
CA ARG A 3 -6.53 12.97 -16.67
C ARG A 3 -5.19 13.68 -16.57
N ILE A 4 -5.21 14.86 -15.93
CA ILE A 4 -4.00 15.62 -15.61
C ILE A 4 -3.38 14.92 -14.41
N VAL A 5 -2.12 14.56 -14.57
CA VAL A 5 -1.37 13.71 -13.66
C VAL A 5 -0.58 14.60 -12.70
N CYS A 6 -0.52 14.21 -11.42
CA CYS A 6 0.12 15.00 -10.36
C CYS A 6 1.64 15.04 -10.53
N VAL A 7 2.25 16.16 -10.12
CA VAL A 7 3.70 16.38 -10.15
C VAL A 7 4.30 15.92 -8.82
N LEU A 8 5.19 14.94 -8.84
CA LEU A 8 5.95 14.54 -7.64
C LEU A 8 6.94 15.66 -7.29
N ILE A 9 6.85 16.21 -6.08
CA ILE A 9 7.97 16.93 -5.48
C ILE A 9 8.84 15.90 -4.75
N CYS A 10 9.90 15.43 -5.42
CA CYS A 10 10.99 14.71 -4.75
C CYS A 10 11.60 15.63 -3.68
N ALA A 11 11.40 15.30 -2.41
CA ALA A 11 12.13 15.94 -1.32
C ALA A 11 13.64 15.62 -1.42
N LEU A 12 14.46 16.64 -1.15
CA LEU A 12 15.89 16.68 -1.41
C LEU A 12 16.70 15.59 -0.70
N MET A 13 17.73 15.08 -1.40
CA MET A 13 18.81 14.26 -0.83
C MET A 13 19.62 15.04 0.23
N ILE A 14 19.77 14.46 1.42
CA ILE A 14 20.91 14.73 2.31
C ILE A 14 21.88 13.54 2.19
N ALA A 15 23.02 13.77 1.54
CA ALA A 15 24.10 12.79 1.44
C ALA A 15 24.88 12.72 2.76
N GLY A 16 24.65 11.67 3.55
CA GLY A 16 25.49 11.29 4.69
C GLY A 16 26.46 10.19 4.31
N SER A 17 27.75 10.51 4.20
CA SER A 17 28.83 9.56 3.91
C SER A 17 29.06 8.62 5.10
N ILE A 18 28.74 7.33 4.96
CA ILE A 18 29.03 6.31 5.98
C ILE A 18 30.38 5.67 5.68
N THR A 19 31.31 5.77 6.63
CA THR A 19 32.63 5.12 6.55
C THR A 19 32.53 3.73 7.15
N SER A 20 32.89 2.69 6.39
CA SER A 20 32.79 1.29 6.82
C SER A 20 33.78 0.96 7.95
N CYS A 21 33.32 0.22 8.95
CA CYS A 21 34.17 -0.65 9.76
C CYS A 21 33.54 -2.04 9.87
N SER A 22 34.37 -3.05 9.59
CA SER A 22 34.05 -4.46 9.54
C SER A 22 33.96 -5.08 10.94
N GLY A 23 33.05 -6.06 11.10
CA GLY A 23 32.97 -6.86 12.33
C GLY A 23 31.89 -7.94 12.31
N THR A 24 32.30 -9.13 11.84
CA THR A 24 31.90 -10.50 12.24
C THR A 24 30.43 -10.91 12.45
N GLU A 25 30.06 -11.96 11.69
CA GLU A 25 28.78 -12.68 11.68
C GLU A 25 28.41 -13.35 13.02
N ALA A 26 27.13 -13.22 13.38
CA ALA A 26 26.42 -14.22 14.19
C ALA A 26 25.03 -14.43 13.55
N ALA A 27 24.80 -15.63 13.05
CA ALA A 27 23.52 -16.05 12.51
C ALA A 27 22.48 -16.10 13.64
N SER A 28 21.40 -15.34 13.50
CA SER A 28 20.21 -15.42 14.34
C SER A 28 19.06 -15.92 13.46
N GLU A 29 18.47 -17.04 13.86
CA GLU A 29 17.30 -17.65 13.21
C GLU A 29 16.13 -16.66 13.17
N THR A 30 15.72 -16.28 11.96
CA THR A 30 14.54 -15.47 11.69
C THR A 30 13.29 -16.30 11.99
N THR A 31 12.61 -15.98 13.09
CA THR A 31 11.27 -16.51 13.34
C THR A 31 10.28 -15.63 12.58
N SER A 32 9.79 -16.10 11.43
CA SER A 32 8.72 -15.44 10.68
C SER A 32 7.45 -15.47 11.53
N LEU A 33 6.97 -14.31 11.99
CA LEU A 33 5.66 -14.20 12.60
C LEU A 33 4.61 -14.34 11.51
N GLN A 34 4.07 -15.56 11.35
CA GLN A 34 2.82 -15.77 10.63
C GLN A 34 1.71 -15.08 11.42
N THR A 35 1.15 -14.00 10.88
CA THR A 35 -0.15 -13.49 11.30
C THR A 35 -1.17 -14.57 10.96
N THR A 36 -1.50 -15.40 11.94
CA THR A 36 -2.50 -16.45 11.81
C THR A 36 -3.86 -15.79 11.93
N TYR A 37 -4.45 -15.40 10.79
CA TYR A 37 -5.90 -15.23 10.75
C TYR A 37 -6.50 -16.61 11.05
N ALA A 38 -7.39 -16.70 12.04
CA ALA A 38 -8.10 -17.94 12.31
C ALA A 38 -8.81 -18.39 11.03
N THR A 39 -8.45 -19.56 10.51
CA THR A 39 -9.15 -20.19 9.38
C THR A 39 -10.13 -21.22 9.93
N GLY A 40 -11.34 -21.30 9.36
CA GLY A 40 -12.36 -22.29 9.74
C GLY A 40 -13.42 -21.80 10.74
N GLU A 41 -14.03 -22.75 11.48
CA GLU A 41 -15.27 -22.57 12.28
C GLU A 41 -15.20 -21.48 13.38
N ASP A 42 -13.99 -21.02 13.76
CA ASP A 42 -13.77 -19.99 14.79
C ASP A 42 -13.52 -18.58 14.22
N PHE A 43 -13.59 -18.38 12.90
CA PHE A 43 -13.45 -17.05 12.31
C PHE A 43 -14.68 -16.17 12.60
N THR A 44 -14.49 -15.14 13.41
CA THR A 44 -15.56 -14.19 13.79
C THR A 44 -15.57 -12.91 12.95
N GLY A 45 -14.66 -12.78 11.99
CA GLY A 45 -14.46 -11.58 11.17
C GLY A 45 -13.04 -11.00 11.27
N TYR A 46 -12.66 -10.22 10.28
CA TYR A 46 -11.44 -9.41 10.29
C TYR A 46 -11.54 -8.34 11.38
N VAL A 47 -10.46 -8.22 12.14
CA VAL A 47 -10.19 -7.12 13.07
C VAL A 47 -8.95 -6.38 12.59
N LEU A 48 -8.84 -5.09 12.92
CA LEU A 48 -7.68 -4.29 12.56
C LEU A 48 -6.40 -4.93 13.12
N ASN A 49 -5.47 -5.27 12.23
CA ASN A 49 -4.11 -5.63 12.61
C ASN A 49 -3.30 -4.35 12.78
N PRO A 50 -2.85 -4.01 14.00
CA PRO A 50 -2.08 -2.78 14.24
C PRO A 50 -0.70 -2.82 13.58
N HIS A 51 -0.16 -4.00 13.28
CA HIS A 51 1.23 -4.21 12.90
C HIS A 51 1.35 -4.84 11.51
N VAL A 52 0.85 -4.13 10.50
CA VAL A 52 1.11 -4.47 9.10
C VAL A 52 2.45 -3.87 8.65
N TYR A 53 3.22 -4.65 7.89
CA TYR A 53 4.56 -4.25 7.46
C TYR A 53 4.95 -5.03 6.20
N PRO A 54 5.17 -4.37 5.04
CA PRO A 54 5.57 -5.02 3.81
C PRO A 54 6.92 -5.72 3.94
N SER A 55 7.08 -6.84 3.24
CA SER A 55 8.35 -7.58 3.15
C SER A 55 9.46 -6.71 2.57
N LEU A 56 9.12 -5.76 1.69
CA LEU A 56 10.06 -4.78 1.15
C LEU A 56 10.67 -3.93 2.27
N TYR A 57 9.88 -3.47 3.24
CA TYR A 57 10.42 -2.73 4.38
C TYR A 57 11.23 -3.62 5.32
N GLU A 58 10.87 -4.90 5.49
CA GLU A 58 11.68 -5.85 6.27
C GLU A 58 13.08 -6.06 5.69
N GLN A 59 13.21 -5.99 4.37
CA GLN A 59 14.48 -6.18 3.67
C GLN A 59 15.38 -4.94 3.68
N ASN A 60 14.80 -3.74 3.84
CA ASN A 60 15.52 -2.47 3.69
C ASN A 60 15.71 -1.69 5.00
N PHE A 61 14.91 -1.97 6.03
CA PHE A 61 15.05 -1.37 7.35
C PHE A 61 15.46 -2.41 8.39
N ASP A 62 16.21 -1.97 9.40
CA ASP A 62 16.64 -2.85 10.48
C ASP A 62 15.48 -3.20 11.44
N ALA A 63 15.67 -4.26 12.22
CA ALA A 63 14.67 -4.75 13.15
C ALA A 63 14.29 -3.74 14.25
N GLY A 64 15.20 -2.82 14.62
CA GLY A 64 14.93 -1.76 15.59
C GLY A 64 14.01 -0.68 15.01
N THR A 65 14.17 -0.34 13.73
CA THR A 65 13.25 0.54 13.00
C THR A 65 11.84 -0.06 12.94
N LYS A 66 11.73 -1.36 12.61
CA LYS A 66 10.43 -2.07 12.62
C LYS A 66 9.78 -2.07 14.00
N ALA A 67 10.55 -2.34 15.06
CA ALA A 67 10.04 -2.32 16.43
C ALA A 67 9.54 -0.92 16.85
N SER A 68 10.26 0.14 16.45
CA SER A 68 9.85 1.52 16.73
C SER A 68 8.57 1.89 15.97
N PHE A 69 8.42 1.43 14.72
CA PHE A 69 7.18 1.59 13.96
C PHE A 69 5.99 0.90 14.63
N PHE A 70 6.16 -0.33 15.15
CA PHE A 70 5.07 -1.01 15.87
C PHE A 70 4.71 -0.32 17.18
N SER A 71 5.71 0.19 17.91
CA SER A 71 5.47 1.04 19.09
C SER A 71 4.67 2.30 18.71
N PHE A 72 4.99 2.91 17.58
CA PHE A 72 4.25 4.07 17.04
C PHE A 72 2.80 3.71 16.68
N CYS A 73 2.55 2.59 16.00
CA CYS A 73 1.19 2.11 15.71
C CYS A 73 0.37 1.92 17.00
N ASP A 74 0.95 1.32 18.03
CA ASP A 74 0.28 1.11 19.32
C ASP A 74 -0.01 2.44 20.04
N ALA A 75 0.94 3.38 19.98
CA ALA A 75 0.78 4.72 20.53
C ALA A 75 -0.38 5.46 19.85
N LEU A 76 -0.45 5.46 18.51
CA LEU A 76 -1.55 6.08 17.76
C LEU A 76 -2.90 5.45 18.11
N LEU A 77 -3.01 4.12 18.13
CA LEU A 77 -4.28 3.45 18.43
C LEU A 77 -4.77 3.63 19.87
N SER A 78 -3.86 3.96 20.80
CA SER A 78 -4.17 4.26 22.20
C SER A 78 -4.27 5.76 22.49
N GLY A 79 -3.93 6.62 21.54
CA GLY A 79 -3.85 8.07 21.73
C GLY A 79 -2.70 8.51 22.63
N ALA A 80 -1.64 7.73 22.75
CA ALA A 80 -0.45 8.14 23.49
C ALA A 80 0.31 9.25 22.74
N ASP A 81 1.06 10.05 23.48
CA ASP A 81 1.89 11.15 22.97
C ASP A 81 3.36 10.75 22.78
N GLU A 82 3.71 9.50 23.06
CA GLU A 82 5.08 9.00 22.94
C GLU A 82 5.12 7.54 22.47
N PHE A 83 6.19 7.18 21.76
CA PHE A 83 6.52 5.81 21.36
C PHE A 83 8.01 5.52 21.57
N ASP A 84 8.39 4.24 21.60
CA ASP A 84 9.80 3.84 21.68
C ASP A 84 10.52 4.23 20.38
N CYS A 85 11.53 5.11 20.50
CA CYS A 85 12.29 5.60 19.36
C CYS A 85 13.73 5.92 19.78
N PRO A 86 14.74 5.21 19.25
CA PRO A 86 16.12 5.32 19.73
C PRO A 86 16.79 6.65 19.35
N ASP A 87 16.46 7.19 18.18
CA ASP A 87 17.07 8.41 17.62
C ASP A 87 16.17 9.06 16.56
N GLU A 88 16.58 10.26 16.13
CA GLU A 88 15.84 11.06 15.14
C GLU A 88 15.76 10.40 13.75
N VAL A 89 16.76 9.60 13.35
CA VAL A 89 16.76 8.96 12.02
C VAL A 89 15.63 7.93 11.96
N VAL A 90 15.50 7.12 13.00
CA VAL A 90 14.38 6.18 13.13
C VAL A 90 13.06 6.93 13.22
N TYR A 91 12.99 8.02 13.99
CA TYR A 91 11.79 8.84 14.11
C TYR A 91 11.27 9.32 12.75
N TYR A 92 12.12 9.96 11.95
CA TYR A 92 11.72 10.44 10.62
C TYR A 92 11.39 9.29 9.67
N THR A 93 12.10 8.16 9.76
CA THR A 93 11.78 6.98 8.94
C THR A 93 10.41 6.39 9.29
N VAL A 94 10.06 6.34 10.58
CA VAL A 94 8.75 5.87 11.02
C VAL A 94 7.64 6.80 10.53
N LEU A 95 7.77 8.12 10.75
CA LEU A 95 6.70 9.09 10.49
C LEU A 95 6.58 9.53 9.01
N GLU A 96 7.68 9.74 8.31
CA GLU A 96 7.65 10.27 6.93
C GLU A 96 7.63 9.16 5.88
N THR A 97 8.16 7.98 6.20
CA THR A 97 8.34 6.90 5.23
C THR A 97 7.35 5.78 5.45
N ILE A 98 7.46 5.07 6.58
CA ILE A 98 6.75 3.81 6.77
C ILE A 98 5.25 4.04 7.00
N SER A 99 4.88 5.03 7.83
CA SER A 99 3.48 5.22 8.22
C SER A 99 2.57 5.68 7.09
N HIS A 100 3.08 6.33 6.04
CA HIS A 100 2.28 6.76 4.90
C HIS A 100 1.50 5.59 4.27
N GLU A 101 2.15 4.42 4.14
CA GLU A 101 1.52 3.20 3.63
C GLU A 101 0.99 2.29 4.72
N CYS A 102 1.67 2.23 5.87
CA CYS A 102 1.43 1.18 6.86
C CYS A 102 0.60 1.64 8.06
N MET A 103 0.29 2.94 8.18
CA MET A 103 -0.52 3.47 9.27
C MET A 103 -1.25 4.75 8.85
N PRO A 104 -2.37 4.66 8.09
CA PRO A 104 -3.11 5.82 7.57
C PRO A 104 -3.50 6.88 8.62
N LEU A 105 -3.66 6.50 9.90
CA LEU A 105 -3.91 7.44 11.00
C LEU A 105 -2.76 8.43 11.26
N ALA A 106 -1.56 8.18 10.74
CA ALA A 106 -0.45 9.11 10.80
C ALA A 106 -0.73 10.43 10.06
N ALA A 107 -1.77 10.50 9.22
CA ALA A 107 -2.24 11.74 8.59
C ALA A 107 -2.60 12.86 9.59
N PHE A 108 -2.83 12.51 10.86
CA PHE A 108 -3.13 13.46 11.93
C PHE A 108 -1.92 13.81 12.82
N VAL A 109 -0.74 13.27 12.53
CA VAL A 109 0.45 13.50 13.34
C VAL A 109 1.16 14.77 12.87
N VAL A 110 1.67 15.56 13.83
CA VAL A 110 2.47 16.76 13.56
C VAL A 110 3.86 16.65 14.16
N TYR A 111 4.82 17.26 13.47
CA TYR A 111 6.22 17.36 13.89
C TYR A 111 6.38 18.45 14.96
N ASP A 112 7.20 18.17 15.97
CA ASP A 112 7.66 19.14 16.96
C ASP A 112 9.19 19.25 16.92
N ASP A 113 9.73 20.42 17.30
CA ASP A 113 11.15 20.76 17.27
C ASP A 113 12.00 19.89 18.21
N ILE A 114 11.38 19.14 19.13
CA ILE A 114 12.04 18.17 20.03
C ILE A 114 11.38 16.80 19.81
N SER A 115 11.74 16.15 18.71
CA SER A 115 11.10 14.90 18.28
C SER A 115 11.51 13.67 19.08
N VAL A 116 12.77 13.58 19.54
CA VAL A 116 13.27 12.40 20.28
C VAL A 116 14.03 12.78 21.56
N LYS A 117 13.64 12.18 22.69
CA LYS A 117 14.29 12.40 23.99
C LYS A 117 14.26 11.14 24.86
N ASN A 118 15.40 10.78 25.45
CA ASN A 118 15.52 9.63 26.36
C ASN A 118 15.01 8.29 25.76
N GLY A 119 15.18 8.09 24.44
CA GLY A 119 14.69 6.89 23.75
C GLY A 119 13.18 6.90 23.47
N LYS A 120 12.53 8.06 23.56
CA LYS A 120 11.11 8.26 23.24
C LYS A 120 10.95 9.26 22.10
N GLY A 121 10.16 8.89 21.10
CA GLY A 121 9.68 9.78 20.06
C GLY A 121 8.37 10.42 20.50
N HIS A 122 8.22 11.74 20.35
CA HIS A 122 7.01 12.47 20.72
C HIS A 122 6.02 12.54 19.55
N ILE A 123 4.72 12.47 19.83
CA ILE A 123 3.63 12.52 18.86
C ILE A 123 2.78 13.75 19.16
N GLY A 124 2.80 14.73 18.26
CA GLY A 124 1.80 15.79 18.24
C GLY A 124 0.60 15.39 17.39
N TYR A 125 -0.59 15.89 17.73
CA TYR A 125 -1.81 15.71 16.93
C TYR A 125 -2.29 17.03 16.31
N SER A 126 -2.67 17.00 15.03
CA SER A 126 -3.15 18.18 14.29
C SER A 126 -4.57 18.63 14.69
N ILE A 127 -5.28 17.78 15.42
CA ILE A 127 -6.65 17.97 15.90
C ILE A 127 -6.74 17.70 17.41
N PRO A 128 -7.79 18.18 18.10
CA PRO A 128 -8.01 17.88 19.51
C PRO A 128 -7.99 16.37 19.78
N HIS A 129 -7.47 15.97 20.94
CA HIS A 129 -7.23 14.56 21.28
C HIS A 129 -8.52 13.71 21.27
N ASP A 130 -9.62 14.26 21.76
CA ASP A 130 -10.94 13.61 21.72
C ASP A 130 -11.46 13.41 20.29
N GLU A 131 -11.24 14.40 19.41
CA GLU A 131 -11.53 14.27 17.99
C GLU A 131 -10.62 13.21 17.34
N TYR A 132 -9.32 13.21 17.64
CA TYR A 132 -8.38 12.20 17.15
C TYR A 132 -8.81 10.78 17.52
N MET A 133 -9.21 10.55 18.77
CA MET A 133 -9.69 9.23 19.19
C MET A 133 -10.97 8.82 18.45
N ALA A 134 -11.87 9.75 18.14
CA ALA A 134 -13.02 9.47 17.29
C ALA A 134 -12.60 9.09 15.86
N ARG A 135 -11.60 9.76 15.28
CA ARG A 135 -11.02 9.43 13.96
C ARG A 135 -10.34 8.06 13.97
N ALA A 136 -9.68 7.68 15.06
CA ALA A 136 -9.08 6.35 15.24
C ALA A 136 -10.13 5.24 15.30
N ASP A 137 -11.26 5.49 15.97
CA ASP A 137 -12.38 4.55 16.01
C ASP A 137 -13.07 4.43 14.64
N GLU A 138 -13.31 5.55 13.95
CA GLU A 138 -13.82 5.58 12.58
C GLU A 138 -12.93 4.78 11.63
N PHE A 139 -11.62 5.02 11.66
CA PHE A 139 -10.64 4.28 10.86
C PHE A 139 -10.72 2.78 11.08
N ARG A 140 -10.72 2.34 12.35
CA ARG A 140 -10.79 0.92 12.71
C ARG A 140 -12.07 0.29 12.17
N ASN A 141 -13.21 0.97 12.30
CA ASN A 141 -14.50 0.49 11.82
C ASN A 141 -14.55 0.44 10.29
N THR A 142 -14.02 1.45 9.60
CA THR A 142 -13.97 1.50 8.14
C THR A 142 -13.15 0.34 7.58
N VAL A 143 -11.92 0.16 8.05
CA VAL A 143 -11.02 -0.91 7.58
C VAL A 143 -11.65 -2.29 7.83
N THR A 144 -12.15 -2.54 9.03
CA THR A 144 -12.77 -3.83 9.36
C THR A 144 -14.06 -4.08 8.59
N SER A 145 -14.87 -3.05 8.33
CA SER A 145 -16.10 -3.19 7.55
C SER A 145 -15.79 -3.58 6.10
N ILE A 146 -14.84 -2.90 5.46
CA ILE A 146 -14.41 -3.21 4.08
C ILE A 146 -13.94 -4.66 3.98
N LEU A 147 -13.02 -5.08 4.85
CA LEU A 147 -12.46 -6.44 4.82
C LEU A 147 -13.53 -7.50 5.05
N ASN A 148 -14.45 -7.30 6.00
CA ASN A 148 -15.52 -8.26 6.26
C ASN A 148 -16.61 -8.28 5.18
N GLU A 149 -16.77 -7.18 4.43
CA GLU A 149 -17.69 -7.12 3.30
C GLU A 149 -17.17 -7.98 2.13
N CYS A 150 -15.95 -7.72 1.65
CA CYS A 150 -15.46 -8.28 0.40
C CYS A 150 -14.48 -9.46 0.53
N ILE A 151 -13.95 -9.76 1.72
CA ILE A 151 -12.94 -10.82 1.92
C ILE A 151 -13.47 -11.95 2.79
N ARG A 152 -13.07 -13.19 2.44
CA ARG A 152 -13.26 -14.39 3.25
C ARG A 152 -11.89 -14.99 3.61
N PRO A 153 -11.73 -15.58 4.81
CA PRO A 153 -10.43 -16.08 5.27
C PRO A 153 -9.87 -17.21 4.39
N GLU A 154 -10.73 -17.96 3.71
CA GLU A 154 -10.38 -19.04 2.78
C GLU A 154 -9.95 -18.56 1.39
N TYR A 155 -10.16 -17.27 1.06
CA TYR A 155 -9.75 -16.75 -0.24
C TYR A 155 -8.24 -16.85 -0.42
N SER A 156 -7.83 -17.28 -1.61
CA SER A 156 -6.44 -17.20 -2.07
C SER A 156 -5.95 -15.74 -2.08
N ASP A 157 -4.64 -15.53 -2.09
CA ASP A 157 -4.06 -14.18 -2.20
C ASP A 157 -4.53 -13.47 -3.48
N THR A 158 -4.68 -14.22 -4.57
CA THR A 158 -5.26 -13.70 -5.82
C THR A 158 -6.72 -13.29 -5.63
N SER A 159 -7.56 -14.14 -5.01
CA SER A 159 -8.96 -13.81 -4.72
C SER A 159 -9.09 -12.56 -3.86
N LYS A 160 -8.26 -12.42 -2.81
CA LYS A 160 -8.22 -11.22 -1.96
C LYS A 160 -7.85 -9.97 -2.74
N ALA A 161 -6.82 -10.06 -3.59
CA ALA A 161 -6.37 -8.95 -4.42
C ALA A 161 -7.45 -8.50 -5.42
N ILE A 162 -8.09 -9.43 -6.12
CA ILE A 162 -9.18 -9.12 -7.07
C ILE A 162 -10.40 -8.56 -6.33
N ALA A 163 -10.80 -9.15 -5.19
CA ALA A 163 -11.94 -8.68 -4.42
C ALA A 163 -11.79 -7.23 -3.95
N LEU A 164 -10.62 -6.85 -3.43
CA LEU A 164 -10.33 -5.47 -3.08
C LEU A 164 -10.25 -4.57 -4.33
N TYR A 165 -9.74 -5.08 -5.46
CA TYR A 165 -9.61 -4.29 -6.70
C TYR A 165 -10.99 -3.91 -7.23
N VAL A 166 -11.92 -4.87 -7.25
CA VAL A 166 -13.33 -4.66 -7.62
C VAL A 166 -14.04 -3.77 -6.60
N TYR A 167 -13.82 -4.00 -5.29
CA TYR A 167 -14.38 -3.11 -4.27
C TYR A 167 -13.96 -1.66 -4.50
N PHE A 168 -12.70 -1.42 -4.87
CA PHE A 168 -12.23 -0.07 -5.14
C PHE A 168 -12.94 0.55 -6.34
N SER A 169 -13.10 -0.20 -7.44
CA SER A 169 -13.77 0.30 -8.65
C SER A 169 -15.25 0.65 -8.41
N GLU A 170 -15.91 -0.04 -7.49
CA GLU A 170 -17.31 0.18 -7.16
C GLU A 170 -17.52 1.34 -6.17
N HIS A 171 -16.64 1.48 -5.16
CA HIS A 171 -16.88 2.33 -3.99
C HIS A 171 -16.11 3.66 -3.96
N TYR A 172 -15.07 3.83 -4.78
CA TYR A 172 -14.25 5.05 -4.79
C TYR A 172 -14.38 5.83 -6.11
N THR A 173 -14.13 7.13 -6.03
CA THR A 173 -14.07 8.04 -7.18
C THR A 173 -12.75 8.79 -7.23
N TYR A 174 -12.27 9.06 -8.43
CA TYR A 174 -11.08 9.88 -8.61
C TYR A 174 -11.37 11.36 -8.35
N ASP A 175 -10.52 12.01 -7.56
CA ASP A 175 -10.61 13.44 -7.27
C ASP A 175 -9.89 14.25 -8.35
N ASP A 176 -10.59 14.53 -9.46
CA ASP A 176 -10.05 15.36 -10.56
C ASP A 176 -9.84 16.84 -10.15
N ALA A 177 -10.39 17.27 -9.00
CA ALA A 177 -10.29 18.65 -8.52
C ALA A 177 -9.10 18.88 -7.57
N ALA A 178 -8.53 17.81 -7.00
CA ALA A 178 -7.28 17.87 -6.28
C ALA A 178 -6.15 18.33 -7.21
N THR A 179 -5.74 19.59 -7.06
CA THR A 179 -4.66 20.20 -7.85
C THR A 179 -3.30 19.88 -7.23
N SER A 180 -2.27 19.77 -8.08
CA SER A 180 -0.87 19.50 -7.71
C SER A 180 -0.23 20.48 -6.72
N ASP A 181 -0.91 21.57 -6.39
CA ASP A 181 -0.32 22.69 -5.63
C ASP A 181 -0.70 22.66 -4.13
N ASP A 182 -1.65 21.79 -3.73
CA ASP A 182 -2.05 21.63 -2.33
C ASP A 182 -2.39 20.17 -1.99
N PHE A 183 -1.37 19.41 -1.59
CA PHE A 183 -1.52 18.04 -1.09
C PHE A 183 -1.84 17.98 0.41
N THR A 184 -2.15 19.13 1.05
CA THR A 184 -2.48 19.09 2.48
C THR A 184 -3.72 18.24 2.72
N GLY A 185 -3.59 17.24 3.59
CA GLY A 185 -4.67 16.30 3.91
C GLY A 185 -4.81 15.10 2.96
N CYS A 186 -4.00 15.01 1.88
CA CYS A 186 -3.97 13.79 1.06
C CYS A 186 -3.46 12.61 1.89
N SER A 187 -4.28 11.56 2.03
CA SER A 187 -3.91 10.36 2.78
C SER A 187 -4.80 9.18 2.42
N ALA A 188 -4.30 7.96 2.61
CA ALA A 188 -5.13 6.77 2.56
C ALA A 188 -6.34 6.85 3.52
N TYR A 189 -6.20 7.52 4.66
CA TYR A 189 -7.32 7.76 5.58
C TYR A 189 -8.44 8.56 4.91
N ARG A 190 -8.10 9.66 4.21
CA ARG A 190 -9.07 10.50 3.51
C ARG A 190 -9.82 9.70 2.46
N LEU A 191 -9.12 8.96 1.60
CA LEU A 191 -9.78 8.11 0.61
C LEU A 191 -10.76 7.13 1.26
N LEU A 192 -10.30 6.38 2.27
CA LEU A 192 -11.09 5.33 2.90
C LEU A 192 -12.37 5.88 3.57
N THR A 193 -12.36 7.14 4.05
CA THR A 193 -13.48 7.75 4.78
C THR A 193 -14.35 8.68 3.94
N GLU A 194 -13.77 9.40 2.98
CA GLU A 194 -14.47 10.36 2.11
C GLU A 194 -14.87 9.76 0.75
N HIS A 195 -14.41 8.54 0.44
CA HIS A 195 -14.69 7.82 -0.78
C HIS A 195 -14.18 8.47 -2.07
N THR A 196 -13.29 9.46 -1.96
CA THR A 196 -12.71 10.19 -3.09
C THR A 196 -11.23 10.48 -2.84
N GLY A 197 -10.41 10.38 -3.86
CA GLY A 197 -8.97 10.64 -3.73
C GLY A 197 -8.20 10.51 -5.05
N ILE A 198 -6.90 10.77 -4.97
CA ILE A 198 -5.96 10.66 -6.09
C ILE A 198 -5.09 9.40 -6.00
N CYS A 199 -4.25 9.15 -6.99
CA CYS A 199 -3.41 7.94 -7.05
C CYS A 199 -2.55 7.71 -5.80
N GLN A 200 -2.03 8.79 -5.20
CA GLN A 200 -1.20 8.76 -3.98
C GLN A 200 -2.00 8.44 -2.71
N GLU A 201 -3.33 8.33 -2.78
CA GLU A 201 -4.18 7.90 -1.68
C GLU A 201 -4.77 6.53 -1.99
N ILE A 202 -5.14 6.29 -3.25
CA ILE A 202 -5.71 5.03 -3.75
C ILE A 202 -4.70 3.89 -3.64
N ALA A 203 -3.46 4.10 -4.11
CA ALA A 203 -2.42 3.08 -4.07
C ALA A 203 -2.08 2.63 -2.64
N PRO A 204 -1.74 3.53 -1.69
CA PRO A 204 -1.45 3.12 -0.32
C PRO A 204 -2.67 2.57 0.43
N ALA A 205 -3.89 3.06 0.16
CA ALA A 205 -5.09 2.50 0.78
C ALA A 205 -5.34 1.05 0.34
N TYR A 206 -5.16 0.76 -0.95
CA TYR A 206 -5.27 -0.60 -1.48
C TYR A 206 -4.17 -1.51 -0.92
N ALA A 207 -2.92 -1.05 -0.91
CA ALA A 207 -1.80 -1.80 -0.32
C ALA A 207 -2.03 -2.07 1.18
N TYR A 208 -2.51 -1.08 1.93
CA TYR A 208 -2.83 -1.22 3.34
C TYR A 208 -3.89 -2.30 3.58
N LEU A 209 -4.99 -2.28 2.83
CA LEU A 209 -6.05 -3.30 2.96
C LEU A 209 -5.57 -4.70 2.56
N LEU A 210 -4.67 -4.81 1.57
CA LEU A 210 -4.04 -6.11 1.24
C LEU A 210 -3.19 -6.63 2.40
N LEU A 211 -2.38 -5.78 3.00
CA LEU A 211 -1.58 -6.16 4.17
C LEU A 211 -2.49 -6.59 5.35
N GLN A 212 -3.61 -5.88 5.57
CA GLN A 212 -4.63 -6.27 6.56
C GLN A 212 -5.30 -7.61 6.22
N ALA A 213 -5.34 -8.01 4.95
CA ALA A 213 -5.84 -9.32 4.51
C ALA A 213 -4.74 -10.42 4.49
N GLY A 214 -3.50 -10.05 4.83
CA GLY A 214 -2.34 -10.94 4.83
C GLY A 214 -1.63 -11.09 3.49
N VAL A 215 -1.96 -10.27 2.49
CA VAL A 215 -1.28 -10.25 1.18
C VAL A 215 -0.20 -9.19 1.22
N ASP A 216 1.04 -9.59 0.95
CA ASP A 216 2.18 -8.66 0.97
C ASP A 216 2.09 -7.65 -0.17
N CYS A 217 2.13 -6.36 0.17
CA CYS A 217 1.96 -5.26 -0.78
C CYS A 217 2.61 -3.98 -0.28
N THR A 218 3.12 -3.18 -1.21
CA THR A 218 3.62 -1.81 -1.03
C THR A 218 3.22 -1.00 -2.26
N THR A 219 3.65 0.25 -2.39
CA THR A 219 3.41 1.05 -3.58
C THR A 219 4.57 1.01 -4.58
N CYS A 220 4.29 1.37 -5.82
CA CYS A 220 5.28 1.67 -6.83
C CYS A 220 4.86 2.93 -7.58
N GLY A 221 5.80 3.84 -7.81
CA GLY A 221 5.58 5.06 -8.55
C GLY A 221 6.58 5.28 -9.67
N SER A 222 6.21 6.10 -10.65
CA SER A 222 7.07 6.49 -11.75
C SER A 222 6.69 7.83 -12.33
N LEU A 223 7.64 8.43 -13.06
CA LEU A 223 7.38 9.52 -14.00
C LEU A 223 7.17 8.97 -15.41
N ASN A 224 6.36 9.64 -16.21
CA ASN A 224 6.34 9.44 -17.67
C ASN A 224 7.31 10.43 -18.38
N ASN A 225 7.35 10.36 -19.70
CA ASN A 225 8.24 11.18 -20.54
C ASN A 225 7.95 12.70 -20.53
N VAL A 226 6.84 13.15 -19.95
CA VAL A 226 6.49 14.57 -19.77
C VAL A 226 6.54 15.01 -18.30
N ASN A 227 7.14 14.20 -17.42
CA ASN A 227 7.28 14.41 -15.97
C ASN A 227 5.96 14.41 -15.18
N ASP A 228 4.94 13.76 -15.71
CA ASP A 228 3.74 13.43 -14.96
C ASP A 228 4.03 12.25 -14.03
N ALA A 229 3.62 12.31 -12.77
CA ALA A 229 3.86 11.28 -11.77
C ALA A 229 2.61 10.47 -11.41
N HIS A 230 2.76 9.16 -11.31
CA HIS A 230 1.68 8.27 -10.91
C HIS A 230 2.18 7.22 -9.94
N GLU A 231 1.28 6.78 -9.07
CA GLU A 231 1.53 5.77 -8.04
C GLU A 231 0.46 4.69 -8.10
N TRP A 232 0.88 3.43 -7.92
CA TRP A 232 0.03 2.24 -7.95
C TRP A 232 0.54 1.21 -6.94
N ALA A 233 -0.14 0.07 -6.82
CA ALA A 233 0.22 -0.98 -5.88
C ALA A 233 1.20 -1.99 -6.50
N PHE A 234 2.09 -2.52 -5.68
CA PHE A 234 3.04 -3.56 -6.02
C PHE A 234 2.90 -4.71 -5.02
N ALA A 235 2.31 -5.80 -5.47
CA ALA A 235 1.89 -6.92 -4.61
C ALA A 235 2.72 -8.17 -4.89
N THR A 236 2.96 -8.95 -3.85
CA THR A 236 3.51 -10.30 -3.94
C THR A 236 2.36 -11.29 -3.86
N ILE A 237 2.05 -11.99 -4.97
CA ILE A 237 0.98 -12.97 -5.05
C ILE A 237 1.61 -14.33 -5.38
N ASP A 238 1.41 -15.31 -4.49
CA ASP A 238 1.99 -16.66 -4.61
C ASP A 238 3.52 -16.64 -4.84
N GLY A 239 4.22 -15.68 -4.23
CA GLY A 239 5.68 -15.54 -4.29
C GLY A 239 6.21 -14.78 -5.52
N GLU A 240 5.33 -14.30 -6.40
CA GLU A 240 5.68 -13.52 -7.59
C GLU A 240 5.22 -12.07 -7.45
N TYR A 241 5.99 -11.13 -7.99
CA TYR A 241 5.65 -9.71 -7.97
C TYR A 241 4.73 -9.32 -9.12
N TYR A 242 3.78 -8.41 -8.83
CA TYR A 242 2.89 -7.83 -9.83
C TYR A 242 2.58 -6.37 -9.56
N HIS A 243 2.44 -5.59 -10.62
CA HIS A 243 1.85 -4.25 -10.55
C HIS A 243 0.33 -4.33 -10.66
N ILE A 244 -0.37 -3.63 -9.78
CA ILE A 244 -1.82 -3.52 -9.74
C ILE A 244 -2.18 -2.03 -9.64
N ASP A 245 -2.96 -1.51 -10.59
CA ASP A 245 -3.38 -0.10 -10.59
C ASP A 245 -4.87 0.04 -10.24
N PRO A 246 -5.20 0.23 -8.95
CA PRO A 246 -6.58 0.45 -8.51
C PRO A 246 -7.14 1.82 -8.94
N THR A 247 -6.28 2.79 -9.32
CA THR A 247 -6.73 4.12 -9.75
C THR A 247 -7.47 4.05 -11.08
N TRP A 248 -6.94 3.26 -12.02
CA TRP A 248 -7.57 3.08 -13.31
C TRP A 248 -8.71 2.05 -13.29
N ALA A 249 -8.79 1.21 -12.26
CA ALA A 249 -9.96 0.39 -11.99
C ALA A 249 -11.23 1.24 -11.82
N LEU A 250 -11.12 2.46 -11.28
CA LEU A 250 -12.26 3.35 -11.03
C LEU A 250 -13.02 3.74 -12.31
N ASP A 251 -12.32 3.75 -13.44
CA ASP A 251 -12.87 4.02 -14.78
C ASP A 251 -13.13 2.74 -15.60
N ASP A 252 -12.41 1.65 -15.30
CA ASP A 252 -12.55 0.32 -15.91
C ASP A 252 -13.28 -0.64 -14.96
N ARG A 253 -14.47 -0.23 -14.50
CA ARG A 253 -15.15 -0.87 -13.36
C ARG A 253 -15.46 -2.35 -13.54
N ASP A 254 -15.69 -2.75 -14.79
CA ASP A 254 -16.02 -4.13 -15.15
C ASP A 254 -14.76 -4.91 -15.59
N GLY A 255 -13.59 -4.27 -15.68
CA GLY A 255 -12.38 -4.84 -16.24
C GLY A 255 -11.33 -5.25 -15.21
N LEU A 256 -10.31 -5.98 -15.69
CA LEU A 256 -9.11 -6.30 -14.94
C LEU A 256 -7.85 -5.92 -15.74
N ARG A 257 -7.97 -4.94 -16.64
CA ARG A 257 -6.91 -4.52 -17.55
C ARG A 257 -5.61 -4.17 -16.84
N TYR A 258 -5.73 -3.55 -15.65
CA TYR A 258 -4.61 -3.05 -14.86
C TYR A 258 -4.29 -3.90 -13.63
N PHE A 259 -4.74 -5.17 -13.64
CA PHE A 259 -4.44 -6.13 -12.59
C PHE A 259 -3.29 -7.06 -13.03
N GLY A 260 -2.36 -7.33 -12.13
CA GLY A 260 -1.39 -8.41 -12.31
C GLY A 260 -0.36 -8.17 -13.42
N MET A 261 0.07 -6.92 -13.66
CA MET A 261 0.96 -6.56 -14.77
C MET A 261 2.43 -6.84 -14.46
N THR A 262 3.19 -7.18 -15.50
CA THR A 262 4.66 -7.17 -15.49
C THR A 262 5.21 -5.74 -15.54
N ASP A 263 6.51 -5.56 -15.27
CA ASP A 263 7.20 -4.27 -15.45
C ASP A 263 7.01 -3.74 -16.87
N ASP A 264 7.15 -4.61 -17.87
CA ASP A 264 7.01 -4.28 -19.29
C ASP A 264 5.58 -3.84 -19.62
N ARG A 265 4.59 -4.60 -19.14
CA ARG A 265 3.19 -4.27 -19.37
C ARG A 265 2.80 -2.98 -18.69
N ARG A 266 3.27 -2.74 -17.45
CA ARG A 266 3.01 -1.49 -16.73
C ARG A 266 3.65 -0.29 -17.43
N ALA A 267 4.88 -0.43 -17.91
CA ALA A 267 5.55 0.64 -18.65
C ALA A 267 4.83 0.98 -19.98
N GLU A 268 4.39 -0.05 -20.73
CA GLU A 268 3.60 0.13 -21.94
C GLU A 268 2.26 0.80 -21.65
N GLU A 269 1.56 0.28 -20.64
CA GLU A 269 0.24 0.73 -20.22
C GLU A 269 0.37 1.99 -19.33
N GLY A 270 0.62 3.13 -19.98
CA GLY A 270 0.74 4.44 -19.35
C GLY A 270 1.96 5.25 -19.75
N GLY A 271 2.93 4.62 -20.43
CA GLY A 271 4.16 5.29 -20.86
C GLY A 271 5.10 5.62 -19.70
N TRP A 272 5.08 4.81 -18.65
CA TRP A 272 5.90 4.98 -17.44
C TRP A 272 7.33 4.49 -17.68
N ASP A 273 8.32 5.26 -17.22
CA ASP A 273 9.72 4.87 -17.34
C ASP A 273 10.12 3.86 -16.25
N LYS A 274 10.06 2.57 -16.60
CA LYS A 274 10.49 1.47 -15.71
C LYS A 274 11.93 1.55 -15.20
N THR A 275 12.80 2.39 -15.79
CA THR A 275 14.17 2.58 -15.28
C THR A 275 14.22 3.43 -14.01
N VAL A 276 13.13 4.14 -13.71
CA VAL A 276 12.99 4.99 -12.52
C VAL A 276 11.79 4.57 -11.65
N PHE A 277 11.34 3.32 -11.77
CA PHE A 277 10.39 2.76 -10.81
C PHE A 277 10.94 2.90 -9.40
N ASN A 278 10.08 3.45 -8.54
CA ASN A 278 10.36 3.73 -7.15
C ASN A 278 9.41 2.89 -6.29
N TYR A 279 9.95 2.10 -5.38
CA TYR A 279 9.17 1.15 -4.58
C TYR A 279 9.03 1.63 -3.14
N GLY A 280 7.79 1.65 -2.67
CA GLY A 280 7.39 2.25 -1.41
C GLY A 280 7.70 3.75 -1.33
N ASN A 281 7.16 4.38 -0.32
CA ASN A 281 7.37 5.77 0.04
C ASN A 281 8.81 6.02 0.59
N ALA A 282 9.59 4.96 0.75
CA ALA A 282 11.00 5.00 1.14
C ALA A 282 11.96 5.50 0.04
N ASN A 283 11.43 5.83 -1.14
CA ASN A 283 12.23 6.21 -2.29
C ASN A 283 13.27 5.12 -2.68
N ILE A 284 12.88 3.85 -2.54
CA ILE A 284 13.77 2.73 -2.83
C ILE A 284 13.83 2.53 -4.34
N PHE A 285 14.88 3.09 -4.93
CA PHE A 285 15.27 2.79 -6.31
C PHE A 285 16.01 1.46 -6.36
N ASP A 286 15.38 0.45 -6.94
CA ASP A 286 15.96 -0.88 -7.06
C ASP A 286 16.95 -1.00 -8.21
N SER A 287 18.09 -0.33 -8.04
CA SER A 287 19.23 -0.39 -8.97
C SER A 287 19.79 -1.81 -9.18
N ARG A 288 19.41 -2.78 -8.34
CA ARG A 288 19.88 -4.18 -8.41
C ARG A 288 18.91 -5.09 -9.16
N GLY A 289 17.67 -4.64 -9.40
CA GLY A 289 16.66 -5.42 -10.09
C GLY A 289 16.17 -6.62 -9.29
N THR A 290 16.04 -6.44 -7.98
CA THR A 290 15.51 -7.34 -6.96
C THR A 290 13.99 -7.51 -7.05
N TYR A 291 13.26 -6.42 -7.28
CA TYR A 291 11.80 -6.36 -7.36
C TYR A 291 11.42 -6.23 -8.83
N LYS A 292 11.20 -7.37 -9.48
CA LYS A 292 10.81 -7.43 -10.90
C LYS A 292 9.54 -8.24 -11.07
N ALA A 293 8.51 -7.62 -11.62
CA ALA A 293 7.31 -8.31 -12.05
C ALA A 293 7.54 -8.86 -13.47
N VAL A 294 7.84 -10.15 -13.58
CA VAL A 294 8.10 -10.81 -14.88
C VAL A 294 7.10 -11.91 -15.23
N SER A 295 6.33 -12.37 -14.25
CA SER A 295 5.32 -13.40 -14.46
C SER A 295 4.17 -12.87 -15.30
N THR A 296 3.84 -13.58 -16.38
CA THR A 296 2.69 -13.27 -17.26
C THR A 296 1.42 -14.03 -16.88
N ARG A 297 1.33 -14.57 -15.65
CA ARG A 297 0.18 -15.37 -15.18
C ARG A 297 -1.16 -14.69 -15.46
N PHE A 298 -1.25 -13.37 -15.26
CA PHE A 298 -2.48 -12.60 -15.44
C PHE A 298 -2.63 -11.95 -16.82
N GLU A 299 -1.72 -12.23 -17.77
CA GLU A 299 -1.80 -11.71 -19.15
C GLU A 299 -3.18 -11.87 -19.82
N PRO A 300 -3.90 -13.01 -19.67
CA PRO A 300 -5.23 -13.14 -20.25
C PRO A 300 -6.24 -12.07 -19.81
N LEU A 301 -6.08 -11.53 -18.59
CA LEU A 301 -6.96 -10.54 -17.99
C LEU A 301 -6.68 -9.10 -18.46
N TRP A 302 -5.51 -8.82 -19.04
CA TRP A 302 -5.18 -7.45 -19.48
C TRP A 302 -6.03 -6.97 -20.66
N SER A 303 -6.73 -7.88 -21.33
CA SER A 303 -7.71 -7.58 -22.38
C SER A 303 -9.16 -7.57 -21.88
N ALA A 304 -9.38 -7.92 -20.61
CA ALA A 304 -10.70 -8.15 -20.04
C ALA A 304 -11.38 -6.82 -19.71
N VAL A 305 -12.51 -6.56 -20.37
CA VAL A 305 -13.33 -5.33 -20.22
C VAL A 305 -14.64 -5.59 -19.50
N THR A 306 -14.98 -6.86 -19.27
CA THR A 306 -16.11 -7.27 -18.46
C THR A 306 -15.73 -8.56 -17.77
N CYS A 307 -15.79 -8.58 -16.44
CA CYS A 307 -15.29 -9.64 -15.59
C CYS A 307 -16.32 -9.98 -14.51
N GLU A 308 -16.39 -11.24 -14.16
CA GLU A 308 -17.11 -11.73 -12.99
C GLU A 308 -16.20 -12.74 -12.28
N ALA A 309 -15.77 -12.39 -11.07
CA ALA A 309 -14.92 -13.25 -10.25
C ALA A 309 -15.78 -14.21 -9.42
N ASP A 310 -15.43 -15.49 -9.47
CA ASP A 310 -15.93 -16.53 -8.57
C ASP A 310 -14.76 -16.95 -7.67
N TYR A 311 -14.76 -16.40 -6.46
CA TYR A 311 -13.70 -16.58 -5.47
C TYR A 311 -13.70 -17.98 -4.84
N ASP A 312 -14.85 -18.67 -4.82
CA ASP A 312 -14.95 -20.03 -4.27
C ASP A 312 -14.27 -21.05 -5.19
N SER A 313 -14.28 -20.77 -6.50
CA SER A 313 -13.66 -21.63 -7.50
C SER A 313 -12.34 -21.11 -8.05
N ASP A 314 -11.83 -20.00 -7.52
CA ASP A 314 -10.64 -19.27 -7.99
C ASP A 314 -10.67 -19.07 -9.52
N THR A 315 -11.78 -18.51 -10.02
CA THR A 315 -11.93 -18.19 -11.45
C THR A 315 -12.41 -16.78 -11.70
N VAL A 316 -12.04 -16.25 -12.88
CA VAL A 316 -12.64 -15.06 -13.46
C VAL A 316 -13.26 -15.44 -14.80
N MET A 317 -14.55 -15.24 -14.94
CA MET A 317 -15.21 -15.24 -16.23
C MET A 317 -15.04 -13.86 -16.86
N TYR A 318 -14.68 -13.80 -18.14
CA TYR A 318 -14.44 -12.50 -18.78
C TYR A 318 -14.71 -12.46 -20.28
N TYR A 319 -14.91 -11.23 -20.78
CA TYR A 319 -14.97 -10.88 -22.18
C TYR A 319 -13.81 -9.95 -22.53
N SER A 320 -13.14 -10.25 -23.65
CA SER A 320 -12.06 -9.40 -24.17
C SER A 320 -12.60 -8.25 -25.01
N GLU A 321 -11.89 -7.13 -25.04
CA GLU A 321 -12.22 -6.00 -25.94
C GLU A 321 -12.42 -6.47 -27.39
N GLY A 322 -13.58 -6.14 -27.97
CA GLY A 322 -13.93 -6.50 -29.35
C GLY A 322 -14.30 -7.97 -29.58
N SER A 323 -14.57 -8.74 -28.51
CA SER A 323 -14.98 -10.15 -28.60
C SER A 323 -16.22 -10.45 -27.73
N ASP A 324 -17.18 -11.16 -28.32
CA ASP A 324 -18.34 -11.73 -27.60
C ASP A 324 -18.05 -13.16 -27.07
N GLU A 325 -16.82 -13.66 -27.24
CA GLU A 325 -16.42 -14.97 -26.72
C GLU A 325 -16.21 -14.90 -25.21
N ARG A 326 -17.02 -15.68 -24.47
CA ARG A 326 -16.87 -15.84 -23.03
C ARG A 326 -15.69 -16.74 -22.71
N LYS A 327 -14.74 -16.24 -21.94
CA LYS A 327 -13.55 -16.96 -21.48
C LYS A 327 -13.59 -17.17 -19.97
N THR A 328 -12.79 -18.12 -19.50
CA THR A 328 -12.58 -18.36 -18.07
C THR A 328 -11.10 -18.43 -17.80
N PHE A 329 -10.62 -17.57 -16.92
CA PHE A 329 -9.30 -17.60 -16.34
C PHE A 329 -9.39 -18.31 -14.99
N ARG A 330 -8.53 -19.28 -14.76
CA ARG A 330 -8.39 -19.96 -13.47
C ARG A 330 -7.02 -19.61 -12.91
N TYR A 331 -6.99 -19.18 -11.66
CA TYR A 331 -5.76 -18.87 -10.95
C TYR A 331 -5.45 -19.95 -9.92
#